data_AF-A0A7X6V955-F1
#
_entry.id   AF-A0A7X6V955-F1
#
_cell.length_a   1.000
_cell.length_b   1.000
_cell.length_c   1.000
_cell.angle_alpha   90.00
_cell.angle_beta   90.00
_cell.angle_gamma   90.00
#
_symmetry.space_group_name_H-M   'P 1'
#
loop_
_entity.id
_entity.type
_entity.pdbx_description
1 polymer ?
#
loop_
_entity_poly.entity_id
_entity_poly.type
_entity_poly.pdbx_seq_one_letter_code
_entity_poly.pdbx_strand_id
1 'polypeptide(L)'
;MNGILNTAVAGVLLFVLSFAFPGSATGGDMKRLELRNGHFVRSDGKTERFWGVNMVSAFPDHSGAEKIAGDLASLGVNLVRPHHLLRSSKDWVWHAPCSALIKYEKDSREPDAEAWDRFDYLNAALRKRGIRLVLSMHFTRRFLPGDAAIIPGGDSEAWSQAIEELNSWHWQKSFDPIKLLPVLDERARLLQ
;
A
#
# COMPACT_ATOMS: atom_id res chain seq x y z
N MET A 1 -13.98 -54.16 50.12
CA MET A 1 -13.57 -52.89 50.76
C MET A 1 -13.21 -51.90 49.68
N ASN A 2 -14.01 -50.83 49.56
CA ASN A 2 -13.74 -49.47 49.08
C ASN A 2 -12.80 -49.33 47.86
N GLY A 3 -13.25 -49.03 46.64
CA GLY A 3 -14.04 -47.88 46.22
C GLY A 3 -13.10 -46.77 45.71
N ILE A 4 -13.36 -46.19 44.53
CA ILE A 4 -13.16 -44.77 44.18
C ILE A 4 -13.43 -44.59 42.66
N LEU A 5 -14.37 -43.68 42.37
CA LEU A 5 -14.69 -43.15 41.06
C LEU A 5 -13.47 -42.46 40.43
N ASN A 6 -13.23 -42.68 39.15
CA ASN A 6 -12.23 -41.94 38.39
C ASN A 6 -12.93 -40.79 37.64
N THR A 7 -12.90 -39.60 38.24
CA THR A 7 -13.36 -38.35 37.63
C THR A 7 -12.25 -37.83 36.72
N ALA A 8 -12.42 -37.91 35.41
CA ALA A 8 -11.52 -37.26 34.46
C ALA A 8 -11.83 -35.76 34.44
N VAL A 9 -10.95 -34.95 35.02
CA VAL A 9 -10.95 -33.49 34.83
C VAL A 9 -10.17 -33.20 33.55
N ALA A 10 -10.88 -32.71 32.53
CA ALA A 10 -10.32 -32.24 31.29
C ALA A 10 -9.47 -30.99 31.54
N GLY A 11 -8.15 -31.13 31.44
CA GLY A 11 -7.22 -30.00 31.35
C GLY A 11 -7.22 -29.45 29.93
N VAL A 12 -7.86 -28.30 29.71
CA VAL A 12 -7.69 -27.51 28.49
C VAL A 12 -6.29 -26.88 28.55
N LEU A 13 -5.36 -27.46 27.79
CA LEU A 13 -4.04 -26.87 27.58
C LEU A 13 -4.19 -25.71 26.58
N LEU A 14 -4.31 -24.49 27.09
CA LEU A 14 -4.32 -23.28 26.26
C LEU A 14 -2.89 -23.04 25.74
N PHE A 15 -2.62 -23.45 24.51
CA PHE A 15 -1.39 -23.10 23.80
C PHE A 15 -1.46 -21.63 23.38
N VAL A 16 -0.95 -20.72 24.23
CA VAL A 16 -0.68 -19.35 23.81
C VAL A 16 0.59 -19.38 22.97
N LEU A 17 0.43 -19.38 21.64
CA LEU A 17 1.50 -19.09 20.70
C LEU A 17 1.95 -17.64 20.92
N SER A 18 2.96 -17.47 21.77
CA SER A 18 3.62 -16.19 21.97
C SER A 18 4.49 -15.92 20.75
N PHE A 19 3.92 -15.24 19.74
CA PHE A 19 4.74 -14.62 18.70
C PHE A 19 5.44 -13.43 19.34
N ALA A 20 6.63 -13.66 19.88
CA ALA A 20 7.53 -12.59 20.26
C ALA A 20 7.98 -11.88 18.96
N PHE A 21 7.18 -10.91 18.52
CA PHE A 21 7.64 -9.93 17.55
C PHE A 21 8.62 -9.02 18.30
N PRO A 22 9.92 -9.01 17.96
CA PRO A 22 10.82 -8.04 18.55
C PRO A 22 10.22 -6.66 18.31
N GLY A 23 9.97 -5.93 19.40
CA GLY A 23 9.26 -4.66 19.36
C GLY A 23 9.80 -3.77 18.25
N SER A 24 8.88 -3.27 17.41
CA SER A 24 9.22 -2.24 16.44
C SER A 24 9.90 -1.09 17.18
N ALA A 25 10.92 -0.49 16.57
CA ALA A 25 11.65 0.61 17.18
C ALA A 25 10.65 1.70 17.59
N THR A 26 10.50 1.92 18.89
CA THR A 26 9.66 2.99 19.43
C THR A 26 10.24 4.33 18.97
N GLY A 27 9.48 5.02 18.12
CA GLY A 27 9.51 6.45 17.82
C GLY A 27 10.87 7.14 17.69
N GLY A 28 11.22 7.55 16.47
CA GLY A 28 12.09 8.71 16.25
C GLY A 28 13.11 8.59 15.14
N ASP A 29 13.53 7.38 14.77
CA ASP A 29 14.63 7.24 13.81
C ASP A 29 14.61 5.87 13.13
N MET A 30 13.64 5.66 12.23
CA MET A 30 13.64 4.46 11.40
C MET A 30 14.85 4.48 10.47
N LYS A 31 15.95 3.87 10.92
CA LYS A 31 17.17 3.73 10.14
C LYS A 31 16.92 2.87 8.90
N ARG A 32 17.74 3.10 7.87
CA ARG A 32 17.79 2.28 6.67
C ARG A 32 18.08 0.83 7.07
N LEU A 33 17.38 -0.10 6.43
CA LEU A 33 17.65 -1.53 6.56
C LEU A 33 18.68 -1.95 5.52
N GLU A 34 19.56 -2.86 5.90
CA GLU A 34 20.49 -3.53 5.01
C GLU A 34 19.96 -4.91 4.63
N LEU A 35 20.29 -5.37 3.42
CA LEU A 35 20.04 -6.75 3.02
C LEU A 35 21.30 -7.57 3.28
N ARG A 36 21.22 -8.54 4.20
CA ARG A 36 22.33 -9.47 4.49
C ARG A 36 21.79 -10.89 4.52
N ASN A 37 22.34 -11.76 3.68
CA ASN A 37 21.97 -13.18 3.60
C ASN A 37 20.46 -13.42 3.45
N GLY A 38 19.77 -12.62 2.62
CA GLY A 38 18.32 -12.75 2.41
C GLY A 38 17.44 -12.18 3.54
N HIS A 39 18.03 -11.55 4.55
CA HIS A 39 17.32 -10.93 5.66
C HIS A 39 17.48 -9.41 5.66
N PHE A 40 16.44 -8.71 6.09
CA PHE A 40 16.53 -7.29 6.40
C PHE A 40 17.18 -7.12 7.78
N VAL A 41 18.23 -6.33 7.87
CA VAL A 41 19.04 -6.14 9.09
C VAL A 41 19.07 -4.67 9.45
N ARG A 42 18.81 -4.36 10.71
CA ARG A 42 18.91 -3.02 11.29
C ARG A 42 20.37 -2.62 11.51
N SER A 43 20.60 -1.34 11.74
CA SER A 43 21.94 -0.79 12.05
C SER A 43 22.56 -1.37 13.33
N ASP A 44 21.75 -1.88 14.25
CA ASP A 44 22.19 -2.58 15.47
C ASP A 44 22.51 -4.07 15.24
N GLY A 45 22.49 -4.54 13.99
CA GLY A 45 22.77 -5.92 13.60
C GLY A 45 21.60 -6.88 13.80
N LYS A 46 20.46 -6.44 14.33
CA LYS A 46 19.29 -7.31 14.51
C LYS A 46 18.54 -7.51 13.19
N THR A 47 18.06 -8.73 12.96
CA THR A 47 17.16 -9.03 11.84
C THR A 47 15.79 -8.42 12.11
N GLU A 48 15.28 -7.67 11.15
CA GLU A 48 13.92 -7.15 11.13
C GLU A 48 13.01 -8.17 10.43
N ARG A 49 11.88 -8.51 11.05
CA ARG A 49 10.83 -9.33 10.45
C ARG A 49 9.58 -8.48 10.27
N PHE A 50 8.93 -8.61 9.13
CA PHE A 50 7.75 -7.81 8.83
C PHE A 50 6.46 -8.56 9.12
N TRP A 51 5.58 -7.91 9.89
CA TRP A 51 4.17 -8.22 9.98
C TRP A 51 3.42 -7.04 9.40
N GLY A 52 2.82 -7.26 8.22
CA GLY A 52 2.31 -6.15 7.41
C GLY A 52 0.92 -6.34 6.86
N VAL A 53 0.28 -5.21 6.57
CA VAL A 53 -1.09 -5.14 6.05
C VAL A 53 -1.14 -4.31 4.77
N ASN A 54 -2.13 -4.58 3.91
CA ASN A 54 -2.44 -3.70 2.78
C ASN A 54 -3.41 -2.61 3.22
N MET A 55 -3.18 -1.38 2.77
CA MET A 55 -4.13 -0.27 2.88
C MET A 55 -4.50 0.18 1.47
N VAL A 56 -5.75 -0.08 1.06
CA VAL A 56 -6.21 0.16 -0.31
C VAL A 56 -6.83 1.54 -0.41
N SER A 57 -6.27 2.42 -1.25
CA SER A 57 -6.74 3.80 -1.51
C SER A 57 -7.15 4.55 -0.25
N ALA A 58 -6.27 4.53 0.76
CA ALA A 58 -6.55 5.08 2.08
C ALA A 58 -5.99 6.51 2.19
N PHE A 59 -6.90 7.48 2.32
CA PHE A 59 -6.60 8.91 2.49
C PHE A 59 -7.38 9.47 3.70
N PRO A 60 -7.15 8.95 4.92
CA PRO A 60 -7.82 9.45 6.12
C PRO A 60 -7.46 10.91 6.37
N ASP A 61 -8.31 11.63 7.11
CA ASP A 61 -7.91 12.91 7.69
C ASP A 61 -6.82 12.69 8.76
N HIS A 62 -6.24 13.78 9.27
CA HIS A 62 -5.13 13.69 10.22
C HIS A 62 -5.49 12.95 11.51
N SER A 63 -6.70 13.18 12.03
CA SER A 63 -7.21 12.46 13.21
C SER A 63 -7.36 10.96 12.94
N GLY A 64 -7.95 10.59 11.81
CA GLY A 64 -8.10 9.22 11.37
C GLY A 64 -6.75 8.54 11.14
N ALA A 65 -5.76 9.25 10.58
CA ALA A 65 -4.40 8.76 10.41
C ALA A 65 -3.73 8.42 11.75
N GLU A 66 -3.85 9.29 12.75
CA GLU A 66 -3.33 9.01 14.10
C GLU A 66 -3.99 7.79 14.73
N LYS A 67 -5.32 7.66 14.58
CA LYS A 67 -6.07 6.50 15.10
C LYS A 67 -5.66 5.21 14.38
N ILE A 68 -5.66 5.19 13.05
CA ILE A 68 -5.26 4.04 12.25
C ILE A 68 -3.84 3.60 12.61
N ALA A 69 -2.89 4.54 12.68
CA ALA A 69 -1.51 4.22 13.03
C ALA A 69 -1.40 3.66 14.46
N GLY A 70 -2.17 4.19 15.41
CA GLY A 70 -2.27 3.67 16.78
C GLY A 70 -2.82 2.25 16.84
N ASP A 71 -3.94 2.00 16.16
CA ASP A 71 -4.58 0.68 16.10
C ASP A 71 -3.62 -0.35 15.50
N LEU A 72 -2.96 -0.03 14.38
CA LEU A 72 -1.97 -0.91 13.74
C LEU A 72 -0.77 -1.21 14.65
N ALA A 73 -0.24 -0.19 15.33
CA ALA A 73 0.86 -0.38 16.27
C ALA A 73 0.44 -1.28 17.45
N SER A 74 -0.79 -1.13 17.96
CA SER A 74 -1.31 -1.98 19.03
C SER A 74 -1.41 -3.46 18.66
N LEU A 75 -1.55 -3.75 17.35
CA LEU A 75 -1.57 -5.09 16.77
C LEU A 75 -0.18 -5.62 16.40
N GLY A 76 0.90 -4.88 16.69
CA GLY A 76 2.26 -5.26 16.35
C GLY A 76 2.60 -5.18 14.87
N VAL A 77 1.76 -4.52 14.05
CA VAL A 77 2.05 -4.25 12.64
C VAL A 77 3.26 -3.33 12.55
N ASN A 78 4.23 -3.66 11.69
CA ASN A 78 5.43 -2.84 11.46
C ASN A 78 5.67 -2.54 9.96
N LEU A 79 4.77 -2.97 9.09
CA LEU A 79 4.80 -2.67 7.66
C LEU A 79 3.39 -2.43 7.10
N VAL A 80 3.23 -1.39 6.29
CA VAL A 80 2.01 -1.14 5.54
C VAL A 80 2.34 -1.07 4.06
N ARG A 81 1.47 -1.64 3.23
CA ARG A 81 1.49 -1.48 1.78
C ARG A 81 0.32 -0.59 1.34
N PRO A 82 0.55 0.71 1.12
CA PRO A 82 -0.40 1.55 0.42
C PRO A 82 -0.61 1.02 -1.00
N HIS A 83 -1.85 0.72 -1.37
CA HIS A 83 -2.22 0.14 -2.65
C HIS A 83 -3.20 1.03 -3.40
N HIS A 84 -3.20 0.97 -4.73
CA HIS A 84 -4.06 1.79 -5.60
C HIS A 84 -3.95 3.31 -5.31
N LEU A 85 -2.72 3.82 -5.12
CA LEU A 85 -2.49 5.23 -4.85
C LEU A 85 -2.61 6.11 -6.11
N LEU A 86 -2.27 5.57 -7.28
CA LEU A 86 -2.41 6.28 -8.57
C LEU A 86 -3.62 5.80 -9.38
N ARG A 87 -4.49 4.96 -8.82
CA ARG A 87 -5.75 4.54 -9.46
C ARG A 87 -6.88 5.23 -8.71
N SER A 88 -7.74 5.95 -9.41
CA SER A 88 -8.95 6.48 -8.77
C SER A 88 -9.75 5.33 -8.18
N SER A 89 -10.10 5.46 -6.90
CA SER A 89 -10.93 4.51 -6.17
C SER A 89 -12.43 4.71 -6.33
N LYS A 90 -12.87 5.70 -7.13
CA LYS A 90 -14.30 6.08 -7.20
C LYS A 90 -15.23 4.97 -7.68
N ASP A 91 -14.72 3.98 -8.41
CA ASP A 91 -15.42 2.78 -8.83
C ASP A 91 -15.72 1.78 -7.69
N TRP A 92 -14.99 1.84 -6.55
CA TRP A 92 -15.28 0.99 -5.37
C TRP A 92 -15.44 1.75 -4.04
N VAL A 93 -15.02 3.01 -3.96
CA VAL A 93 -15.20 3.93 -2.81
C VAL A 93 -15.69 5.29 -3.31
N TRP A 94 -16.91 5.31 -3.84
CA TRP A 94 -17.51 6.49 -4.50
C TRP A 94 -17.56 7.75 -3.62
N HIS A 95 -17.73 7.59 -2.30
CA HIS A 95 -17.82 8.69 -1.33
C HIS A 95 -16.47 9.11 -0.71
N ALA A 96 -15.34 8.51 -1.12
CA ALA A 96 -14.04 8.90 -0.57
C ALA A 96 -13.74 10.38 -0.91
N PRO A 97 -13.25 11.18 0.06
CA PRO A 97 -12.90 12.58 -0.19
C PRO A 97 -11.77 12.70 -1.22
N CYS A 98 -10.75 11.86 -1.11
CA CYS A 98 -9.68 11.69 -2.09
C CYS A 98 -9.76 10.29 -2.69
N SER A 99 -9.53 10.17 -4.01
CA SER A 99 -9.61 8.88 -4.71
C SER A 99 -8.29 8.35 -5.24
N ALA A 100 -7.29 9.22 -5.39
CA ALA A 100 -5.92 8.92 -5.81
C ALA A 100 -5.00 10.10 -5.42
N LEU A 101 -3.68 9.92 -5.49
CA LEU A 101 -2.67 10.97 -5.34
C LEU A 101 -2.58 11.92 -6.56
N ILE A 102 -3.32 11.60 -7.62
CA ILE A 102 -3.37 12.36 -8.87
C ILE A 102 -4.82 12.66 -9.21
N LYS A 103 -5.02 13.79 -9.89
CA LYS A 103 -6.32 14.16 -10.43
C LYS A 103 -6.59 13.35 -11.70
N TYR A 104 -7.87 13.05 -11.89
CA TYR A 104 -8.39 12.35 -13.06
C TYR A 104 -9.35 13.29 -13.80
N GLU A 105 -8.78 14.23 -14.54
CA GLU A 105 -9.53 15.23 -15.32
C GLU A 105 -9.33 14.98 -16.82
N LYS A 106 -8.67 15.91 -17.53
CA LYS A 106 -8.28 15.73 -18.94
C LYS A 106 -7.12 14.73 -19.10
N ASP A 107 -6.27 14.65 -18.10
CA ASP A 107 -5.08 13.80 -18.03
C ASP A 107 -4.88 13.31 -16.57
N SER A 108 -3.90 12.44 -16.36
CA SER A 108 -3.62 11.84 -15.06
C SER A 108 -2.26 12.29 -14.48
N ARG A 109 -1.80 13.50 -14.83
CA ARG A 109 -0.44 13.99 -14.52
C ARG A 109 -0.38 14.96 -13.35
N GLU A 110 -1.49 15.61 -13.05
CA GLU A 110 -1.53 16.61 -11.99
C GLU A 110 -1.69 15.95 -10.61
N PRO A 111 -0.85 16.31 -9.62
CA PRO A 111 -1.02 15.82 -8.26
C PRO A 111 -2.28 16.41 -7.59
N ASP A 112 -2.92 15.60 -6.76
CA ASP A 112 -4.00 16.05 -5.87
C ASP A 112 -3.39 16.48 -4.53
N ALA A 113 -3.33 17.79 -4.28
CA ALA A 113 -2.69 18.36 -3.09
C ALA A 113 -3.31 17.87 -1.78
N GLU A 114 -4.64 17.68 -1.74
CA GLU A 114 -5.33 17.20 -0.54
C GLU A 114 -5.01 15.72 -0.29
N ALA A 115 -4.99 14.91 -1.36
CA ALA A 115 -4.63 13.50 -1.25
C ALA A 115 -3.18 13.33 -0.77
N TRP A 116 -2.26 14.17 -1.26
CA TRP A 116 -0.87 14.18 -0.83
C TRP A 116 -0.69 14.61 0.63
N ASP A 117 -1.39 15.65 1.09
CA ASP A 117 -1.36 16.07 2.50
C ASP A 117 -1.81 14.92 3.43
N ARG A 118 -2.96 14.31 3.12
CA ARG A 118 -3.50 13.18 3.88
C ARG A 118 -2.57 11.97 3.89
N PHE A 119 -1.99 11.64 2.73
CA PHE A 119 -1.08 10.50 2.60
C PHE A 119 0.25 10.74 3.33
N ASP A 120 0.81 11.94 3.22
CA ASP A 120 2.05 12.29 3.92
C ASP A 120 1.85 12.31 5.44
N TYR A 121 0.72 12.84 5.90
CA TYR A 121 0.39 12.81 7.32
C TYR A 121 0.18 11.37 7.83
N LEU A 122 -0.50 10.50 7.07
CA LEU A 122 -0.61 9.08 7.39
C LEU A 122 0.78 8.43 7.49
N ASN A 123 1.67 8.69 6.53
CA ASN A 123 3.05 8.23 6.56
C ASN A 123 3.78 8.72 7.82
N ALA A 124 3.66 10.00 8.17
CA ALA A 124 4.26 10.55 9.38
C ALA A 124 3.73 9.85 10.66
N ALA A 125 2.42 9.65 10.77
CA ALA A 125 1.78 8.99 11.90
C ALA A 125 2.22 7.52 12.06
N LEU A 126 2.37 6.79 10.95
CA LEU A 126 2.90 5.42 10.90
C LEU A 126 4.38 5.38 11.31
N ARG A 127 5.21 6.27 10.75
CA ARG A 127 6.64 6.36 11.04
C ARG A 127 6.91 6.68 12.51
N LYS A 128 6.11 7.56 13.12
CA LYS A 128 6.16 7.89 14.56
C LYS A 128 6.01 6.65 15.45
N ARG A 129 5.36 5.59 14.93
CA ARG A 129 5.10 4.32 15.64
C ARG A 129 5.96 3.15 15.15
N GLY A 130 7.00 3.44 14.37
CA GLY A 130 7.93 2.42 13.86
C GLY A 130 7.34 1.55 12.74
N ILE A 131 6.28 2.02 12.06
CA ILE A 131 5.63 1.31 10.96
C ILE A 131 6.21 1.83 9.63
N ARG A 132 6.76 0.92 8.82
CA ARG A 132 7.34 1.22 7.51
C ARG A 132 6.29 1.16 6.41
N LEU A 133 6.58 1.80 5.28
CA LEU A 133 5.82 1.63 4.06
C LEU A 133 6.59 0.73 3.07
N VAL A 134 5.87 -0.15 2.38
CA VAL A 134 6.32 -0.71 1.11
C VAL A 134 5.52 -0.06 -0.01
N LEU A 135 6.15 0.87 -0.72
CA LEU A 135 5.49 1.70 -1.72
C LEU A 135 5.43 0.98 -3.07
N SER A 136 4.23 0.94 -3.64
CA SER A 136 3.95 0.40 -4.96
C SER A 136 3.14 1.45 -5.73
N MET A 137 3.82 2.45 -6.29
CA MET A 137 3.16 3.67 -6.79
C MET A 137 2.45 3.47 -8.13
N HIS A 138 3.11 2.89 -9.14
CA HIS A 138 2.58 2.82 -10.50
C HIS A 138 1.54 1.72 -10.75
N PHE A 139 1.38 0.81 -9.79
CA PHE A 139 0.50 -0.33 -9.97
C PHE A 139 -0.93 0.16 -10.20
N THR A 140 -1.48 -0.17 -11.38
CA THR A 140 -2.88 0.10 -11.79
C THR A 140 -3.26 1.57 -12.05
N ARG A 141 -2.28 2.47 -12.26
CA ARG A 141 -2.59 3.80 -12.79
C ARG A 141 -3.39 3.65 -14.08
N ARG A 142 -4.58 4.23 -14.12
CA ARG A 142 -5.35 4.36 -15.35
C ARG A 142 -4.83 5.56 -16.12
N PHE A 143 -4.50 5.40 -17.39
CA PHE A 143 -4.10 6.49 -18.28
C PHE A 143 -5.33 7.05 -19.01
N LEU A 144 -5.27 8.33 -19.35
CA LEU A 144 -6.30 9.07 -20.09
C LEU A 144 -5.75 9.51 -21.46
N PRO A 145 -6.62 9.80 -22.45
CA PRO A 145 -6.17 10.28 -23.75
C PRO A 145 -5.27 11.53 -23.67
N GLY A 146 -5.55 12.44 -22.74
CA GLY A 146 -4.72 13.64 -22.51
C GLY A 146 -3.31 13.37 -21.96
N ASP A 147 -3.00 12.13 -21.56
CA ASP A 147 -1.66 11.72 -21.16
C ASP A 147 -0.68 11.58 -22.36
N ALA A 148 -1.14 11.80 -23.60
CA ALA A 148 -0.30 11.74 -24.82
C ALA A 148 1.00 12.56 -24.72
N ALA A 149 0.95 13.69 -24.03
CA ALA A 149 2.09 14.59 -23.83
C ALA A 149 3.16 14.06 -22.86
N ILE A 150 2.97 12.88 -22.26
CA ILE A 150 4.01 12.18 -21.50
C ILE A 150 5.23 11.87 -22.38
N ILE A 151 5.02 11.67 -23.68
CA ILE A 151 6.08 11.35 -24.63
C ILE A 151 6.29 12.56 -25.54
N PRO A 152 7.35 13.35 -25.34
CA PRO A 152 7.70 14.41 -26.27
C PRO A 152 7.91 13.85 -27.67
N GLY A 153 7.19 14.36 -28.67
CA GLY A 153 7.27 13.89 -30.06
C GLY A 153 6.56 12.55 -30.34
N GLY A 154 5.78 12.03 -29.39
CA GLY A 154 4.95 10.84 -29.61
C GLY A 154 3.71 11.13 -30.47
N ASP A 155 3.20 10.09 -31.14
CA ASP A 155 1.94 10.16 -31.87
C ASP A 155 0.75 10.26 -30.89
N SER A 156 0.24 11.49 -30.74
CA SER A 156 -0.83 11.80 -29.80
C SER A 156 -2.18 11.23 -30.23
N GLU A 157 -2.40 11.05 -31.53
CA GLU A 157 -3.62 10.48 -32.07
C GLU A 157 -3.64 8.97 -31.81
N ALA A 158 -2.56 8.27 -32.16
CA ALA A 158 -2.42 6.84 -31.88
C ALA A 158 -2.49 6.53 -30.38
N TRP A 159 -1.91 7.39 -29.52
CA TRP A 159 -2.07 7.27 -28.07
C TRP A 159 -3.53 7.37 -27.65
N SER A 160 -4.22 8.43 -28.09
CA SER A 160 -5.59 8.71 -27.67
C SER A 160 -6.51 7.55 -28.05
N GLN A 161 -6.42 7.07 -29.29
CA GLN A 161 -7.22 5.93 -29.77
C GLN A 161 -6.95 4.65 -28.96
N ALA A 162 -5.68 4.31 -28.73
CA ALA A 162 -5.31 3.11 -27.97
C ALA A 162 -5.79 3.17 -26.51
N ILE A 163 -5.68 4.33 -25.87
CA ILE A 163 -6.12 4.52 -24.48
C ILE A 163 -7.65 4.55 -24.37
N GLU A 164 -8.37 5.15 -25.33
CA GLU A 164 -9.83 5.07 -25.40
C GLU A 164 -10.31 3.64 -25.55
N GLU A 165 -9.72 2.88 -26.48
CA GLU A 165 -10.03 1.47 -26.68
C GLU A 165 -9.78 0.67 -25.39
N LEU A 166 -8.58 0.77 -24.81
CA LEU A 166 -8.22 0.05 -23.60
C LEU A 166 -9.14 0.39 -22.42
N ASN A 167 -9.56 1.66 -22.30
CA ASN A 167 -10.46 2.11 -21.25
C ASN A 167 -11.91 1.66 -21.44
N SER A 168 -12.29 1.24 -22.65
CA SER A 168 -13.62 0.68 -22.96
C SER A 168 -13.74 -0.80 -22.57
N TRP A 169 -12.62 -1.50 -22.39
CA TRP A 169 -12.62 -2.93 -22.08
C TRP A 169 -13.13 -3.19 -20.66
N HIS A 170 -13.83 -4.31 -20.49
CA HIS A 170 -14.18 -4.82 -19.16
C HIS A 170 -12.91 -4.98 -18.32
N TRP A 171 -12.97 -4.59 -17.04
CA TRP A 171 -11.78 -4.50 -16.18
C TRP A 171 -10.96 -5.80 -16.10
N GLN A 172 -11.61 -6.97 -16.15
CA GLN A 172 -10.90 -8.26 -16.14
C GLN A 172 -10.00 -8.46 -17.35
N LYS A 173 -10.33 -7.85 -18.50
CA LYS A 173 -9.55 -7.94 -19.73
C LYS A 173 -8.46 -6.86 -19.80
N SER A 174 -8.71 -5.67 -19.26
CA SER A 174 -7.76 -4.55 -19.31
C SER A 174 -6.77 -4.52 -18.15
N PHE A 175 -7.02 -5.25 -17.06
CA PHE A 175 -6.19 -5.19 -15.85
C PHE A 175 -4.72 -5.54 -16.07
N ASP A 176 -4.43 -6.63 -16.79
CA ASP A 176 -3.05 -7.03 -17.07
C ASP A 176 -2.37 -6.07 -18.05
N PRO A 177 -2.98 -5.69 -19.19
CA PRO A 177 -2.45 -4.64 -20.06
C PRO A 177 -2.15 -3.33 -19.31
N ILE A 178 -3.08 -2.85 -18.46
CA ILE A 178 -2.91 -1.60 -17.70
C ILE A 178 -1.71 -1.67 -16.76
N LYS A 179 -1.51 -2.80 -16.06
CA LYS A 179 -0.36 -2.98 -15.18
C LYS A 179 0.96 -3.08 -15.93
N LEU A 180 0.92 -3.68 -17.11
CA LEU A 180 2.11 -3.95 -17.91
C LEU A 180 2.47 -2.78 -18.80
N LEU A 181 1.58 -1.82 -19.05
CA LEU A 181 1.87 -0.60 -19.81
C LEU A 181 3.18 0.06 -19.35
N PRO A 182 3.40 0.37 -18.05
CA PRO A 182 4.69 0.93 -17.58
C PRO A 182 5.93 0.04 -17.74
N VAL A 183 5.74 -1.27 -17.98
CA VAL A 183 6.82 -2.27 -18.04
C VAL A 183 7.18 -2.61 -19.47
N LEU A 184 6.18 -2.77 -20.34
CA LEU A 184 6.33 -3.17 -21.73
C LEU A 184 6.44 -1.98 -22.68
N ASP A 185 5.85 -0.85 -22.29
CA ASP A 185 5.84 0.33 -23.13
C ASP A 185 7.00 1.25 -22.76
N GLU A 186 7.97 1.36 -23.68
CA GLU A 186 9.09 2.31 -23.55
C GLU A 186 8.60 3.74 -23.30
N ARG A 187 7.40 4.08 -23.80
CA ARG A 187 6.72 5.36 -23.57
C ARG A 187 6.39 5.61 -22.10
N ALA A 188 6.03 4.57 -21.37
CA ALA A 188 5.67 4.66 -19.95
C ALA A 188 6.86 4.41 -19.02
N ARG A 189 8.00 3.91 -19.54
CA ARG A 189 9.28 3.83 -18.82
C ARG A 189 9.86 5.20 -18.46
N LEU A 190 9.59 6.23 -19.29
CA LEU A 190 10.04 7.61 -19.05
C LEU A 190 9.37 8.30 -17.84
N LEU A 191 8.43 7.61 -17.18
CA LEU A 191 7.69 8.10 -16.00
C LEU A 191 8.25 7.59 -14.66
N GLN A 192 9.29 6.74 -14.67
CA GLN A 192 9.94 6.16 -13.49
C GLN A 192 11.16 6.99 -13.07
#